data_AF-A0A1M6SXD3-F1
#
_entry.id   AF-A0A1M6SXD3-F1
#
_cell.length_a   1.000
_cell.length_b   1.000
_cell.length_c   1.000
_cell.angle_alpha   90.00
_cell.angle_beta   90.00
_cell.angle_gamma   90.00
#
_symmetry.space_group_name_H-M   'P 1'
#
loop_
_entity.id
_entity.type
_entity.pdbx_description
1 polymer ?
#
loop_
_entity_poly.entity_id
_entity_poly.type
_entity_poly.pdbx_seq_one_letter_code
_entity_poly.pdbx_strand_id
1 'polypeptide(L)'
;MWRNLLVGLGWLGVILITGCTSHTTSPESVEATEAERNRVVQFWKLYREATQRRLNGELEAAVSLYQQALALDSLHENALYYLGNTYLELGRLEAAYQVWQRLAAAHPRSNRAFMQLGRLQMCYPESPLFDLKAARASFERALALNKDSGPVLHLGEVALLEGRLKEADRLFDKVLAMNFRSVPAYVLKAYLAWRAGDPQTARLLLEKARPFARPKTDAARLQLEEGNTRTGRALVSEEAIICPLLAFDEAALADTTRPLDPDRFLRPLAERLAGLSL
;
A
#
# COMPACT_ATOMS: atom_id res chain seq x y z
N MET A 1 29.75 28.84 60.89
CA MET A 1 29.71 30.16 61.56
C MET A 1 28.40 30.83 61.19
N TRP A 2 27.59 31.09 62.20
CA TRP A 2 26.31 31.83 62.16
C TRP A 2 26.53 33.31 62.50
N ARG A 3 25.49 34.14 62.22
CA ARG A 3 25.18 35.52 62.69
C ARG A 3 25.77 36.66 61.85
N ASN A 4 25.14 37.82 61.64
CA ASN A 4 23.80 38.41 61.88
C ASN A 4 23.84 39.79 61.15
N LEU A 5 22.81 40.18 60.37
CA LEU A 5 21.72 41.15 60.69
C LEU A 5 22.13 42.63 60.90
N LEU A 6 21.56 43.54 60.07
CA LEU A 6 20.81 44.80 60.39
C LEU A 6 20.85 45.77 59.18
N VAL A 7 19.75 45.98 58.45
CA VAL A 7 18.67 47.01 58.58
C VAL A 7 19.12 48.45 58.35
N GLY A 8 18.53 49.09 57.32
CA GLY A 8 18.55 50.53 57.07
C GLY A 8 17.36 50.95 56.20
N LEU A 9 16.55 51.87 56.72
CA LEU A 9 15.23 52.31 56.26
C LEU A 9 15.26 53.29 55.08
N GLY A 10 14.25 53.16 54.21
CA GLY A 10 13.51 54.25 53.56
C GLY A 10 14.20 54.96 52.40
N TRP A 11 13.46 55.19 51.32
CA TRP A 11 13.19 56.51 50.74
C TRP A 11 12.15 56.32 49.62
N LEU A 12 11.11 57.15 49.68
CA LEU A 12 9.97 57.19 48.76
C LEU A 12 10.43 57.63 47.37
N GLY A 13 10.34 56.74 46.38
CA GLY A 13 10.53 57.05 44.97
C GLY A 13 9.24 56.77 44.20
N VAL A 14 8.49 57.82 43.91
CA VAL A 14 7.37 57.81 42.97
C VAL A 14 7.93 57.47 41.59
N ILE A 15 7.60 56.29 41.05
CA ILE A 15 7.84 55.96 39.63
C ILE A 15 6.47 55.83 38.97
N LEU A 16 6.23 56.74 38.04
CA LEU A 16 5.07 56.82 37.16
C LEU A 16 4.84 55.48 36.44
N ILE A 17 3.63 54.93 36.55
CA ILE A 17 3.17 53.82 35.73
C ILE A 17 2.91 54.38 34.33
N THR A 18 3.94 54.44 33.48
CA THR A 18 3.76 54.65 32.04
C THR A 18 3.48 53.30 31.39
N GLY A 19 2.22 53.10 31.00
CA GLY A 19 1.72 52.21 29.95
C GLY A 19 2.48 50.92 29.66
N CYS A 20 2.08 49.82 30.28
CA CYS A 20 2.22 48.51 29.67
C CYS A 20 1.20 48.39 28.53
N THR A 21 1.60 48.70 27.29
CA THR A 21 0.97 48.12 26.10
C THR A 21 1.96 47.15 25.48
N SER A 22 2.18 46.02 26.15
CA SER A 22 2.73 44.85 25.49
C SER A 22 1.62 44.28 24.61
N HIS A 23 1.51 44.78 23.37
CA HIS A 23 0.94 44.01 22.28
C HIS A 23 1.88 42.84 22.01
N THR A 24 1.82 41.82 22.86
CA THR A 24 2.20 40.47 22.46
C THR A 24 1.09 40.00 21.53
N THR A 25 1.24 40.27 20.24
CA THR A 25 0.55 39.48 19.23
C THR A 25 0.99 38.04 19.44
N SER A 26 0.11 37.27 20.09
CA SER A 26 0.05 35.82 19.87
C SER A 26 0.19 35.59 18.36
N PRO A 27 0.96 34.61 17.89
CA PRO A 27 0.93 34.27 16.47
C PRO A 27 -0.52 33.98 16.14
N GLU A 28 -1.10 34.84 15.31
CA GLU A 28 -2.46 34.70 14.80
C GLU A 28 -2.56 33.27 14.26
N SER A 29 -3.49 32.49 14.80
CA SER A 29 -4.05 31.37 14.06
C SER A 29 -4.44 31.94 12.70
N VAL A 30 -3.71 31.57 11.64
CA VAL A 30 -3.97 32.07 10.29
C VAL A 30 -5.42 31.68 9.96
N GLU A 31 -6.35 32.63 10.07
CA GLU A 31 -7.71 32.44 9.59
C GLU A 31 -7.59 32.20 8.09
N ALA A 32 -7.79 30.96 7.67
CA ALA A 32 -7.70 30.58 6.26
C ALA A 32 -8.62 31.49 5.45
N THR A 33 -8.09 32.15 4.42
CA THR A 33 -8.86 33.06 3.58
C THR A 33 -10.06 32.33 2.98
N GLU A 34 -11.13 33.07 2.64
CA GLU A 34 -12.31 32.48 1.98
C GLU A 34 -11.91 31.74 0.69
N ALA A 35 -10.91 32.22 -0.04
CA ALA A 35 -10.35 31.54 -1.20
C ALA A 35 -9.70 30.19 -0.84
N GLU A 36 -8.92 30.12 0.24
CA GLU A 36 -8.30 28.87 0.70
C GLU A 36 -9.34 27.88 1.20
N ARG A 37 -10.36 28.35 1.94
CA ARG A 37 -11.51 27.51 2.34
C ARG A 37 -12.21 26.92 1.12
N ASN A 38 -12.49 27.75 0.12
CA ASN A 38 -13.15 27.31 -1.13
C ASN A 38 -12.29 26.31 -1.91
N ARG A 39 -10.97 26.51 -1.97
CA ARG A 39 -10.02 25.57 -2.58
C ARG A 39 -10.06 24.21 -1.89
N VAL A 40 -10.01 24.17 -0.56
CA VAL A 40 -10.05 22.92 0.22
C VAL A 40 -11.40 22.21 0.06
N VAL A 41 -12.52 22.94 0.12
CA VAL A 41 -13.85 22.38 -0.10
C VAL A 41 -13.97 21.77 -1.50
N GLN A 42 -13.49 22.48 -2.52
CA GLN A 42 -13.52 22.03 -3.90
C GLN A 42 -12.61 20.81 -4.12
N PHE A 43 -11.43 20.77 -3.49
CA PHE A 43 -10.54 19.61 -3.50
C PHE A 43 -11.28 18.36 -3.03
N TRP A 44 -11.89 18.42 -1.85
CA TRP A 44 -12.58 17.26 -1.28
C TRP A 44 -13.83 16.86 -2.05
N LYS A 45 -14.50 17.80 -2.71
CA LYS A 45 -15.60 17.51 -3.64
C LYS A 45 -15.10 16.68 -4.82
N LEU A 46 -14.08 17.16 -5.53
CA LEU A 46 -13.49 16.48 -6.69
C LEU A 46 -12.90 15.12 -6.32
N TYR A 47 -12.14 15.04 -5.22
CA TYR A 47 -11.54 13.80 -4.75
C TYR A 47 -12.59 12.72 -4.42
N ARG A 48 -13.68 13.09 -3.73
CA ARG A 48 -14.76 12.15 -3.41
C ARG A 48 -15.50 11.69 -4.67
N GLU A 49 -15.75 12.59 -5.60
CA GLU A 49 -16.39 12.22 -6.87
C GLU A 49 -15.48 11.30 -7.68
N ALA A 50 -14.19 11.60 -7.81
CA ALA A 50 -13.19 10.75 -8.46
C ALA A 50 -13.18 9.34 -7.86
N THR A 51 -13.24 9.27 -6.53
CA THR A 51 -13.30 8.01 -5.79
C THR A 51 -14.55 7.21 -6.14
N GLN A 52 -15.71 7.86 -6.18
CA GLN A 52 -16.97 7.21 -6.53
C GLN A 52 -17.00 6.74 -7.99
N ARG A 53 -16.47 7.55 -8.93
CA ARG A 53 -16.34 7.17 -10.34
C ARG A 53 -15.47 5.93 -10.51
N ARG A 54 -14.33 5.88 -9.82
CA ARG A 54 -13.43 4.73 -9.86
C ARG A 54 -14.11 3.46 -9.35
N LEU A 55 -14.82 3.57 -8.22
CA LEU A 55 -15.62 2.47 -7.65
C LEU A 55 -16.72 1.96 -8.58
N ASN A 56 -17.26 2.82 -9.44
CA ASN A 56 -18.27 2.45 -10.43
C ASN A 56 -17.65 1.87 -11.73
N GLY A 57 -16.32 1.77 -11.83
CA GLY A 57 -15.62 1.39 -13.07
C GLY A 57 -15.55 2.51 -14.12
N GLU A 58 -15.96 3.73 -13.78
CA GLU A 58 -15.89 4.91 -14.65
C GLU A 58 -14.47 5.51 -14.61
N LEU A 59 -13.47 4.70 -15.00
CA LEU A 59 -12.06 4.97 -14.71
C LEU A 59 -11.52 6.24 -15.37
N GLU A 60 -11.89 6.55 -16.61
CA GLU A 60 -11.45 7.79 -17.28
C GLU A 60 -12.00 9.04 -16.59
N ALA A 61 -13.27 9.00 -16.16
CA ALA A 61 -13.87 10.09 -15.41
C ALA A 61 -13.17 10.27 -14.05
N ALA A 62 -12.81 9.17 -13.39
CA ALA A 62 -12.04 9.20 -12.16
C ALA A 62 -10.65 9.84 -12.36
N VAL A 63 -9.92 9.49 -13.43
CA VAL A 63 -8.63 10.11 -13.77
C VAL A 63 -8.77 11.63 -13.89
N SER A 64 -9.74 12.09 -14.69
CA SER A 64 -9.98 13.54 -14.88
C SER A 64 -10.26 14.26 -13.56
N LEU A 65 -11.10 13.69 -12.70
CA LEU A 65 -11.45 14.30 -11.42
C LEU A 65 -10.28 14.27 -10.42
N TYR A 66 -9.48 13.21 -10.39
CA TYR A 66 -8.25 13.18 -9.57
C TYR A 66 -7.24 14.21 -10.05
N GLN A 67 -7.06 14.38 -11.35
CA GLN A 67 -6.18 15.42 -11.90
C GLN A 67 -6.66 16.82 -11.52
N GLN A 68 -7.96 17.09 -11.59
CA GLN A 68 -8.54 18.36 -11.13
C GLN A 68 -8.34 18.57 -9.62
N ALA A 69 -8.52 17.52 -8.80
CA ALA A 69 -8.24 17.59 -7.37
C ALA A 69 -6.75 17.89 -7.13
N LEU A 70 -5.84 17.21 -7.84
CA LEU A 70 -4.40 17.45 -7.75
C LEU A 70 -3.96 18.80 -8.32
N ALA A 71 -4.77 19.48 -9.13
CA ALA A 71 -4.52 20.87 -9.50
C ALA A 71 -4.76 21.82 -8.31
N LEU A 72 -5.62 21.44 -7.36
CA LEU A 72 -5.88 22.19 -6.14
C LEU A 72 -4.91 21.80 -5.01
N ASP A 73 -4.57 20.53 -4.86
CA ASP A 73 -3.51 20.08 -3.95
C ASP A 73 -2.59 19.07 -4.64
N SER A 74 -1.50 19.61 -5.17
CA SER A 74 -0.56 18.86 -6.02
C SER A 74 0.19 17.76 -5.29
N LEU A 75 0.28 17.80 -3.96
CA LEU A 75 1.04 16.81 -3.20
C LEU A 75 0.11 15.92 -2.38
N HIS A 76 -1.20 15.97 -2.56
CA HIS A 76 -2.10 15.17 -1.73
C HIS A 76 -1.87 13.66 -1.89
N GLU A 77 -1.42 13.02 -0.81
CA GLU A 77 -0.91 11.64 -0.83
C GLU A 77 -1.95 10.64 -1.38
N ASN A 78 -3.19 10.69 -0.87
CA ASN A 78 -4.24 9.77 -1.30
C ASN A 78 -4.65 10.01 -2.76
N ALA A 79 -4.63 11.25 -3.23
CA ALA A 79 -5.05 11.56 -4.59
C ALA A 79 -4.02 11.05 -5.60
N LEU A 80 -2.72 11.20 -5.30
CA LEU A 80 -1.65 10.58 -6.07
C LEU A 80 -1.75 9.05 -6.05
N TYR A 81 -1.95 8.46 -4.87
CA TYR A 81 -2.08 7.01 -4.73
C TYR A 81 -3.22 6.45 -5.59
N TYR A 82 -4.43 6.99 -5.45
CA TYR A 82 -5.59 6.49 -6.20
C TYR A 82 -5.53 6.83 -7.70
N LEU A 83 -4.95 7.96 -8.09
CA LEU A 83 -4.72 8.25 -9.51
C LEU A 83 -3.79 7.20 -10.13
N GLY A 84 -2.69 6.84 -9.47
CA GLY A 84 -1.79 5.79 -9.94
C GLY A 84 -2.51 4.43 -10.03
N ASN A 85 -3.32 4.07 -9.03
CA ASN A 85 -4.14 2.85 -9.08
C ASN A 85 -5.13 2.88 -10.26
N THR A 86 -5.78 4.02 -10.51
CA THR A 86 -6.71 4.19 -11.65
C THR A 86 -6.00 4.01 -12.98
N TYR A 87 -4.78 4.53 -13.12
CA TYR A 87 -3.98 4.31 -14.32
C TYR A 87 -3.59 2.84 -14.50
N LEU A 88 -3.24 2.14 -13.42
CA LEU A 88 -2.97 0.71 -13.46
C LEU A 88 -4.21 -0.08 -13.90
N GLU A 89 -5.38 0.23 -13.33
CA GLU A 89 -6.68 -0.37 -13.71
C GLU A 89 -7.01 -0.13 -15.20
N LEU A 90 -6.58 1.00 -15.76
CA LEU A 90 -6.69 1.32 -17.20
C LEU A 90 -5.60 0.69 -18.09
N GLY A 91 -4.65 -0.05 -17.52
CA GLY A 91 -3.49 -0.61 -18.24
C GLY A 91 -2.44 0.43 -18.64
N ARG A 92 -2.52 1.66 -18.13
CA ARG A 92 -1.59 2.77 -18.42
C ARG A 92 -0.39 2.72 -17.47
N LEU A 93 0.48 1.73 -17.65
CA LEU A 93 1.58 1.40 -16.73
C LEU A 93 2.54 2.58 -16.53
N GLU A 94 2.97 3.25 -17.59
CA GLU A 94 3.88 4.39 -17.51
C GLU A 94 3.27 5.55 -16.74
N ALA A 95 1.98 5.84 -16.95
CA ALA A 95 1.27 6.88 -16.22
C ALA A 95 1.15 6.56 -14.73
N ALA A 96 0.86 5.29 -14.38
CA ALA A 96 0.82 4.82 -13.00
C ALA A 96 2.19 4.98 -12.33
N TYR A 97 3.25 4.55 -13.01
CA TYR A 97 4.63 4.67 -12.53
C TYR A 97 5.02 6.12 -12.26
N GLN A 98 4.77 7.04 -13.20
CA GLN A 98 5.08 8.47 -13.03
C GLN A 98 4.36 9.09 -11.83
N VAL A 99 3.08 8.76 -11.64
CA VAL A 99 2.30 9.26 -10.49
C VAL A 99 2.82 8.69 -9.18
N TRP A 100 3.17 7.41 -9.11
CA TRP A 100 3.74 6.84 -7.89
C TRP A 100 5.17 7.29 -7.61
N GLN A 101 5.97 7.59 -8.63
CA GLN A 101 7.26 8.26 -8.45
C GLN A 101 7.08 9.65 -7.83
N ARG A 102 6.12 10.44 -8.33
CA ARG A 102 5.75 11.72 -7.73
C ARG A 102 5.27 11.56 -6.28
N LEU A 103 4.49 10.51 -6.00
CA LEU A 103 4.05 10.19 -4.65
C LEU A 103 5.23 9.87 -3.71
N ALA A 104 6.17 9.04 -4.15
CA ALA A 104 7.36 8.69 -3.37
C ALA A 104 8.27 9.91 -3.13
N ALA A 105 8.38 10.82 -4.10
CA ALA A 105 9.13 12.06 -3.96
C ALA A 105 8.47 13.04 -2.99
N ALA A 106 7.15 13.22 -3.10
CA ALA A 106 6.37 14.11 -2.22
C ALA A 106 6.26 13.56 -0.78
N HIS A 107 6.19 12.24 -0.65
CA HIS A 107 6.02 11.54 0.63
C HIS A 107 7.04 10.41 0.78
N PRO A 108 8.31 10.71 1.14
CA PRO A 108 9.40 9.72 1.24
C PRO A 108 9.20 8.63 2.32
N ARG A 109 8.16 8.78 3.15
CA ARG A 109 7.73 7.83 4.18
C ARG A 109 6.45 7.06 3.83
N SER A 110 5.91 7.25 2.62
CA SER A 110 4.72 6.53 2.17
C SER A 110 5.07 5.10 1.80
N ASN A 111 4.79 4.15 2.71
CA ASN A 111 4.98 2.72 2.47
C ASN A 111 4.28 2.25 1.18
N ARG A 112 3.03 2.71 0.98
CA ARG A 112 2.22 2.34 -0.18
C ARG A 112 2.82 2.80 -1.51
N ALA A 113 3.56 3.91 -1.55
CA ALA A 113 4.21 4.37 -2.78
C ALA A 113 5.23 3.33 -3.27
N PHE A 114 6.10 2.88 -2.37
CA PHE A 114 7.11 1.88 -2.67
C PHE A 114 6.51 0.50 -2.93
N MET A 115 5.43 0.12 -2.23
CA MET A 115 4.69 -1.11 -2.53
C MET A 115 4.15 -1.11 -3.97
N GLN A 116 3.55 -0.01 -4.43
CA GLN A 116 3.00 0.05 -5.79
C GLN A 116 4.09 0.10 -6.87
N LEU A 117 5.17 0.86 -6.64
CA LEU A 117 6.32 0.88 -7.54
C LEU A 117 6.93 -0.52 -7.69
N GLY A 118 7.18 -1.21 -6.57
CA GLY A 118 7.74 -2.55 -6.59
C GLY A 118 6.85 -3.56 -7.30
N ARG A 119 5.53 -3.50 -7.06
CA ARG A 119 4.56 -4.37 -7.76
C ARG A 119 4.58 -4.11 -9.26
N LEU A 120 4.52 -2.86 -9.69
CA LEU A 120 4.54 -2.53 -11.12
C LEU A 120 5.83 -3.01 -11.79
N GLN A 121 6.97 -2.82 -11.13
CA GLN A 121 8.29 -3.25 -11.62
C GLN A 121 8.45 -4.78 -11.68
N MET A 122 7.64 -5.52 -10.94
CA MET A 122 7.70 -6.98 -10.87
C MET A 122 6.67 -7.68 -11.77
N CYS A 123 5.53 -7.06 -12.07
CA CYS A 123 4.35 -7.81 -12.51
C CYS A 123 4.06 -7.80 -14.01
N TYR A 124 4.79 -7.00 -14.79
CA TYR A 124 4.53 -6.77 -16.22
C TYR A 124 5.79 -7.00 -17.06
N PRO A 125 6.16 -8.27 -17.36
CA PRO A 125 7.45 -8.61 -17.97
C PRO A 125 7.67 -8.03 -19.37
N GLU A 126 6.59 -7.78 -20.09
CA GLU A 126 6.63 -7.16 -21.43
C GLU A 126 6.80 -5.63 -21.38
N SER A 127 6.69 -5.02 -20.19
CA SER A 127 6.84 -3.58 -20.01
C SER A 127 8.33 -3.20 -19.88
N PRO A 128 8.76 -2.05 -20.43
CA PRO A 128 10.10 -1.52 -20.17
C PRO A 128 10.35 -1.17 -18.69
N LEU A 129 9.30 -1.18 -17.87
CA LEU A 129 9.36 -0.93 -16.43
C LEU A 129 9.65 -2.21 -15.63
N PHE A 130 9.67 -3.39 -16.26
CA PHE A 130 10.01 -4.64 -15.60
C PHE A 130 11.48 -4.65 -15.18
N ASP A 131 11.70 -4.60 -13.87
CA ASP A 131 13.03 -4.60 -13.27
C ASP A 131 12.91 -5.21 -11.86
N LEU A 132 13.27 -6.49 -11.74
CA LEU A 132 13.22 -7.21 -10.46
C LEU A 132 14.19 -6.61 -9.42
N LYS A 133 15.30 -6.01 -9.85
CA LYS A 133 16.24 -5.34 -8.95
C LYS A 133 15.64 -4.05 -8.39
N ALA A 134 14.99 -3.26 -9.23
CA ALA A 134 14.25 -2.08 -8.80
C ALA A 134 13.06 -2.46 -7.90
N ALA A 135 12.33 -3.53 -8.25
CA ALA A 135 11.24 -4.05 -7.44
C ALA A 135 11.71 -4.43 -6.02
N ARG A 136 12.82 -5.18 -5.92
CA ARG A 136 13.46 -5.52 -4.64
C ARG A 136 13.78 -4.27 -3.82
N ALA A 137 14.44 -3.28 -4.41
CA ALA A 137 14.80 -2.05 -3.71
C ALA A 137 13.55 -1.29 -3.20
N SER A 138 12.48 -1.26 -3.99
CA SER A 138 11.19 -0.70 -3.59
C SER A 138 10.60 -1.44 -2.39
N PHE A 139 10.56 -2.77 -2.40
CA PHE A 139 10.03 -3.55 -1.27
C PHE A 139 10.91 -3.50 -0.02
N GLU A 140 12.24 -3.44 -0.16
CA GLU A 140 13.15 -3.21 0.96
C GLU A 140 12.90 -1.84 1.62
N ARG A 141 12.66 -0.81 0.79
CA ARG A 141 12.29 0.51 1.29
C ARG A 141 10.93 0.51 1.99
N ALA A 142 9.94 -0.17 1.44
CA ALA A 142 8.63 -0.38 2.06
C ALA A 142 8.79 -1.08 3.43
N LEU A 143 9.54 -2.17 3.49
CA LEU A 143 9.81 -2.93 4.71
C LEU A 143 10.53 -2.11 5.79
N ALA A 144 11.43 -1.21 5.40
CA ALA A 144 12.11 -0.30 6.32
C ALA A 144 11.17 0.73 6.94
N LEU A 145 10.10 1.11 6.23
CA LEU A 145 9.07 2.06 6.69
C LEU A 145 7.97 1.38 7.50
N ASN A 146 7.55 0.17 7.08
CA ASN A 146 6.56 -0.64 7.76
C ASN A 146 7.04 -2.10 7.86
N LYS A 147 7.11 -2.61 9.09
CA LYS A 147 7.61 -3.98 9.38
C LYS A 147 6.48 -5.00 9.38
N ASP A 148 5.64 -5.00 8.36
CA ASP A 148 4.54 -5.93 8.18
C ASP A 148 4.89 -7.06 7.19
N SER A 149 3.99 -8.03 7.05
CA SER A 149 4.24 -9.23 6.23
C SER A 149 4.15 -8.96 4.72
N GLY A 150 3.54 -7.85 4.30
CA GLY A 150 3.29 -7.52 2.88
C GLY A 150 4.58 -7.33 2.07
N PRO A 151 5.48 -6.41 2.46
CA PRO A 151 6.79 -6.25 1.83
C PRO A 151 7.63 -7.52 1.87
N VAL A 152 7.55 -8.31 2.95
CA VAL A 152 8.27 -9.60 3.07
C VAL A 152 7.75 -10.62 2.05
N LEU A 153 6.43 -10.68 1.85
CA LEU A 153 5.82 -11.53 0.84
C LEU A 153 6.33 -11.15 -0.55
N HIS A 154 6.29 -9.87 -0.90
CA HIS A 154 6.77 -9.42 -2.20
C HIS A 154 8.27 -9.61 -2.41
N LEU A 155 9.10 -9.52 -1.35
CA LEU A 155 10.51 -9.89 -1.47
C LEU A 155 10.69 -11.39 -1.78
N GLY A 156 9.83 -12.24 -1.21
CA GLY A 156 9.79 -13.67 -1.53
C GLY A 156 9.36 -13.94 -2.96
N GLU A 157 8.35 -13.21 -3.45
CA GLU A 157 7.89 -13.23 -4.84
C GLU A 157 8.99 -12.78 -5.81
N VAL A 158 9.69 -11.68 -5.51
CA VAL A 158 10.84 -11.22 -6.29
C VAL A 158 11.96 -12.29 -6.26
N ALA A 159 12.28 -12.88 -5.11
CA ALA A 159 13.28 -13.96 -5.03
C ALA A 159 12.87 -15.20 -5.84
N LEU A 160 11.58 -15.54 -5.88
CA LEU A 160 11.04 -16.62 -6.69
C LEU A 160 11.24 -16.34 -8.19
N LEU A 161 10.89 -15.12 -8.62
CA LEU A 161 11.04 -14.67 -9.99
C LEU A 161 12.53 -14.56 -10.39
N GLU A 162 13.43 -14.29 -9.46
CA GLU A 162 14.89 -14.29 -9.73
C GLU A 162 15.51 -15.71 -9.67
N GLY A 163 14.70 -16.77 -9.55
CA GLY A 163 15.17 -18.16 -9.44
C GLY A 163 15.87 -18.50 -8.12
N ARG A 164 15.88 -17.58 -7.14
CA ARG A 164 16.49 -17.79 -5.81
C ARG A 164 15.55 -18.53 -4.87
N LEU A 165 15.25 -19.78 -5.21
CA LEU A 165 14.23 -20.60 -4.56
C LEU A 165 14.45 -20.77 -3.05
N LYS A 166 15.70 -20.95 -2.62
CA LYS A 166 16.05 -21.07 -1.19
C LYS A 166 15.81 -19.78 -0.42
N GLU A 167 15.97 -18.62 -1.06
CA GLU A 167 15.68 -17.32 -0.44
C GLU A 167 14.17 -17.10 -0.36
N ALA A 168 13.47 -17.37 -1.46
CA ALA A 168 12.01 -17.29 -1.54
C ALA A 168 11.35 -18.12 -0.43
N ASP A 169 11.77 -19.39 -0.28
CA ASP A 169 11.24 -20.31 0.73
C ASP A 169 11.36 -19.75 2.17
N ARG A 170 12.53 -19.21 2.53
CA ARG A 170 12.78 -18.58 3.84
C ARG A 170 11.95 -17.32 4.05
N LEU A 171 11.78 -16.51 3.00
CA LEU A 171 10.96 -15.31 3.07
C LEU A 171 9.49 -15.66 3.27
N PHE A 172 8.99 -16.70 2.61
CA PHE A 172 7.64 -17.19 2.85
C PHE A 172 7.47 -17.79 4.24
N ASP A 173 8.47 -18.48 4.81
CA ASP A 173 8.44 -18.89 6.23
C ASP A 173 8.32 -17.68 7.15
N LYS A 174 9.07 -16.61 6.88
CA LYS A 174 8.96 -15.36 7.63
C LYS A 174 7.58 -14.73 7.51
N VAL A 175 6.96 -14.75 6.31
CA VAL A 175 5.57 -14.31 6.13
C VAL A 175 4.63 -15.13 7.00
N LEU A 176 4.74 -16.47 7.00
CA LEU A 176 3.88 -17.34 7.79
C LEU A 176 4.08 -17.19 9.30
N ALA A 177 5.28 -16.81 9.74
CA ALA A 177 5.55 -16.47 11.14
C ALA A 177 4.90 -15.13 11.55
N MET A 178 4.81 -14.16 10.63
CA MET A 178 4.19 -12.85 10.88
C MET A 178 2.66 -12.87 10.67
N ASN A 179 2.20 -13.65 9.70
CA ASN A 179 0.82 -13.81 9.29
C ASN A 179 0.57 -15.27 8.86
N PHE A 180 0.18 -16.11 9.82
CA PHE A 180 -0.09 -17.53 9.60
C PHE A 180 -1.30 -17.81 8.70
N ARG A 181 -2.09 -16.79 8.35
CA ARG A 181 -3.27 -16.87 7.46
C ARG A 181 -2.96 -16.44 6.02
N SER A 182 -1.70 -16.16 5.69
CA SER A 182 -1.31 -15.69 4.35
C SER A 182 -1.48 -16.79 3.30
N VAL A 183 -2.59 -16.75 2.56
CA VAL A 183 -2.88 -17.67 1.44
C VAL A 183 -1.76 -17.64 0.39
N PRO A 184 -1.29 -16.46 -0.10
CA PRO A 184 -0.21 -16.43 -1.08
C PRO A 184 1.07 -17.11 -0.60
N ALA A 185 1.45 -16.95 0.67
CA ALA A 185 2.67 -17.58 1.19
C ALA A 185 2.57 -19.11 1.19
N TYR A 186 1.43 -19.68 1.59
CA TYR A 186 1.23 -21.13 1.49
C TYR A 186 1.22 -21.61 0.04
N VAL A 187 0.54 -20.91 -0.86
CA VAL A 187 0.46 -21.28 -2.28
C VAL A 187 1.84 -21.23 -2.94
N LEU A 188 2.62 -20.18 -2.69
CA LEU A 188 3.96 -20.04 -3.27
C LEU A 188 4.96 -21.05 -2.67
N LYS A 189 4.86 -21.40 -1.38
CA LYS A 189 5.61 -22.55 -0.84
C LYS A 189 5.16 -23.88 -1.42
N ALA A 190 3.85 -24.06 -1.66
CA ALA A 190 3.33 -25.25 -2.32
C ALA A 190 3.87 -25.37 -3.76
N TYR A 191 3.94 -24.25 -4.48
CA TYR A 191 4.58 -24.16 -5.79
C TYR A 191 6.06 -24.59 -5.73
N LEU A 192 6.83 -24.11 -4.74
CA LEU A 192 8.22 -24.50 -4.56
C LEU A 192 8.39 -26.01 -4.30
N ALA A 193 7.56 -26.59 -3.41
CA ALA A 193 7.58 -28.02 -3.12
C ALA A 193 7.19 -28.86 -4.34
N TRP A 194 6.14 -28.44 -5.05
CA TRP A 194 5.68 -29.07 -6.28
C TRP A 194 6.75 -29.06 -7.37
N ARG A 195 7.40 -27.91 -7.59
CA ARG A 195 8.53 -27.76 -8.54
C ARG A 195 9.72 -28.64 -8.16
N ALA A 196 9.91 -28.92 -6.88
CA ALA A 196 10.96 -29.80 -6.38
C ALA A 196 10.61 -31.30 -6.50
N GLY A 197 9.44 -31.66 -7.04
CA GLY A 197 8.98 -33.04 -7.16
C GLY A 197 8.38 -33.60 -5.87
N ASP A 198 7.96 -32.73 -4.93
CA ASP A 198 7.27 -33.11 -3.70
C ASP A 198 5.79 -32.66 -3.70
N PRO A 199 4.91 -33.39 -4.43
CA PRO A 199 3.49 -33.06 -4.49
C PRO A 199 2.77 -33.30 -3.15
N GLN A 200 3.34 -34.11 -2.25
CA GLN A 200 2.73 -34.37 -0.95
C GLN A 200 2.84 -33.15 -0.05
N THR A 201 4.03 -32.55 0.06
CA THR A 201 4.21 -31.29 0.79
C THR A 201 3.42 -30.16 0.14
N ALA A 202 3.37 -30.09 -1.20
CA ALA A 202 2.56 -29.10 -1.90
C ALA A 202 1.07 -29.20 -1.52
N ARG A 203 0.51 -30.41 -1.54
CA ARG A 203 -0.88 -30.66 -1.12
C ARG A 203 -1.13 -30.23 0.32
N LEU A 204 -0.26 -30.62 1.26
CA LEU A 204 -0.40 -30.25 2.68
C LEU A 204 -0.39 -28.73 2.89
N LEU A 205 0.45 -28.00 2.15
CA LEU A 205 0.51 -26.54 2.22
C LEU A 205 -0.77 -25.88 1.67
N LEU A 206 -1.28 -26.37 0.54
CA LEU A 206 -2.55 -25.89 -0.02
C LEU A 206 -3.74 -26.21 0.90
N GLU A 207 -3.76 -27.38 1.53
CA GLU A 207 -4.77 -27.73 2.54
C GLU A 207 -4.73 -26.81 3.76
N LYS A 208 -3.54 -26.36 4.19
CA LYS A 208 -3.40 -25.34 5.24
C LYS A 208 -3.89 -23.95 4.81
N ALA A 209 -3.76 -23.61 3.53
CA ALA A 209 -4.20 -22.33 2.98
C ALA A 209 -5.73 -22.25 2.82
N ARG A 210 -6.35 -23.38 2.45
CA ARG A 210 -7.77 -23.48 2.06
C ARG A 210 -8.77 -22.84 3.04
N PRO A 211 -8.66 -22.98 4.39
CA PRO A 211 -9.58 -22.33 5.32
C PRO A 211 -9.53 -20.79 5.30
N PHE A 212 -8.46 -20.22 4.76
CA PHE A 212 -8.25 -18.77 4.65
C PHE A 212 -8.52 -18.25 3.24
N ALA A 213 -8.74 -19.15 2.27
CA ALA A 213 -9.02 -18.81 0.88
C ALA A 213 -10.44 -18.26 0.73
N ARG A 214 -10.58 -17.25 -0.13
CA ARG A 214 -11.88 -16.65 -0.46
C ARG A 214 -12.70 -17.58 -1.36
N PRO A 215 -13.88 -18.07 -0.92
CA PRO A 215 -14.75 -18.84 -1.79
C PRO A 215 -15.31 -17.96 -2.90
N LYS A 216 -15.71 -18.59 -4.01
CA LYS A 216 -16.49 -17.96 -5.09
C LYS A 216 -17.89 -17.62 -4.57
N THR A 217 -18.03 -16.59 -3.76
CA THR A 217 -19.34 -16.03 -3.44
C THR A 217 -19.65 -14.92 -4.44
N ASP A 218 -20.86 -14.97 -4.99
CA ASP A 218 -21.40 -14.02 -5.97
C ASP A 218 -21.09 -12.58 -5.56
N ALA A 219 -20.19 -11.92 -6.30
CA ALA A 219 -19.99 -10.47 -6.51
C ALA A 219 -20.22 -9.45 -5.36
N ALA A 220 -20.50 -9.85 -4.11
CA ALA A 220 -21.24 -9.00 -3.18
C ALA A 220 -20.66 -8.92 -1.77
N ARG A 221 -19.59 -9.63 -1.40
CA ARG A 221 -19.22 -9.64 0.03
C ARG A 221 -17.77 -9.89 0.43
N LEU A 222 -16.81 -9.22 -0.19
CA LEU A 222 -15.53 -8.96 0.49
C LEU A 222 -15.03 -7.53 0.30
N GLN A 223 -15.85 -6.65 0.86
CA GLN A 223 -15.45 -5.42 1.52
C GLN A 223 -14.28 -5.67 2.48
N LEU A 224 -13.05 -5.46 2.00
CA LEU A 224 -11.86 -5.32 2.82
C LEU A 224 -11.22 -3.98 2.51
N GLU A 225 -11.42 -3.01 3.41
CA GLU A 225 -10.55 -1.84 3.53
C GLU A 225 -10.14 -1.63 4.95
N GLU A 226 -8.84 -1.51 5.13
CA GLU A 226 -8.35 -0.46 6.00
C GLU A 226 -8.72 0.89 5.38
N GLY A 227 -9.56 1.69 6.07
CA GLY A 227 -9.48 3.15 5.93
C GLY A 227 -10.76 3.98 5.77
N ASN A 228 -11.97 3.41 5.78
CA ASN A 228 -13.19 4.15 6.16
C ASN A 228 -13.97 3.32 7.18
N THR A 229 -13.69 3.56 8.46
CA THR A 229 -14.20 2.80 9.61
C THR A 229 -15.73 2.82 9.75
N ARG A 230 -16.47 3.57 8.92
CA ARG A 230 -17.93 3.65 8.96
C ARG A 230 -18.65 2.74 7.96
N THR A 231 -18.06 2.39 6.80
CA THR A 231 -18.82 1.73 5.71
C THR A 231 -18.10 0.61 4.92
N GLY A 232 -16.84 0.29 5.22
CA GLY A 232 -16.19 -0.97 4.78
C GLY A 232 -15.91 -1.22 3.28
N ARG A 233 -16.16 -0.28 2.36
CA ARG A 233 -16.09 -0.55 0.90
C ARG A 233 -14.69 -0.56 0.31
N ALA A 234 -14.23 -1.69 -0.26
CA ALA A 234 -12.99 -1.80 -1.06
C ALA A 234 -12.92 -0.76 -2.19
N LEU A 235 -11.82 -0.02 -2.24
CA LEU A 235 -11.57 1.07 -3.18
C LEU A 235 -11.08 0.53 -4.50
N VAL A 236 -10.30 -0.54 -4.56
CA VAL A 236 -9.71 -1.07 -5.80
C VAL A 236 -10.43 -2.35 -6.23
N SER A 237 -10.70 -2.54 -7.52
CA SER A 237 -11.16 -3.84 -8.03
C SER A 237 -10.08 -4.90 -7.74
N GLU A 238 -10.47 -6.09 -7.26
CA GLU A 238 -9.53 -7.16 -6.89
C GLU A 238 -8.55 -7.51 -8.03
N GLU A 239 -9.01 -7.36 -9.28
CA GLU A 239 -8.26 -7.61 -10.51
C GLU A 239 -7.03 -6.67 -10.69
N ALA A 240 -7.01 -5.48 -10.10
CA ALA A 240 -5.88 -4.56 -10.18
C ALA A 240 -4.85 -4.71 -9.04
N ILE A 241 -5.16 -5.53 -8.03
CA ILE A 241 -4.30 -5.76 -6.85
C ILE A 241 -3.45 -7.03 -7.00
N ILE A 242 -3.83 -7.96 -7.88
CA ILE A 242 -3.10 -9.22 -8.05
C ILE A 242 -2.05 -9.07 -9.14
N CYS A 243 -0.81 -9.45 -8.83
CA CYS A 243 0.27 -9.53 -9.82
C CYS A 243 -0.11 -10.58 -10.88
N PRO A 244 -0.29 -10.23 -12.17
CA PRO A 244 -0.75 -11.21 -13.16
C PRO A 244 0.19 -12.42 -13.31
N LEU A 245 1.49 -12.20 -13.12
CA LEU A 245 2.51 -13.26 -13.14
C LEU A 245 2.33 -14.32 -12.04
N LEU A 246 1.85 -13.90 -10.86
CA LEU A 246 1.80 -14.74 -9.66
C LEU A 246 0.36 -15.04 -9.22
N ALA A 247 -0.62 -14.67 -10.04
CA ALA A 247 -2.03 -14.95 -9.80
C ALA A 247 -2.29 -16.46 -9.68
N PHE A 248 -3.29 -16.84 -8.88
CA PHE A 248 -3.79 -18.20 -8.75
C PHE A 248 -5.29 -18.16 -8.45
N ASP A 249 -6.00 -19.26 -8.71
CA ASP A 249 -7.45 -19.35 -8.53
C ASP A 249 -7.78 -19.62 -7.05
N GLU A 250 -7.89 -18.56 -6.26
CA GLU A 250 -8.21 -18.67 -4.83
C GLU A 250 -9.60 -19.29 -4.58
N ALA A 251 -10.54 -19.10 -5.50
CA ALA A 251 -11.86 -19.73 -5.45
C ALA A 251 -11.76 -21.25 -5.62
N ALA A 252 -10.94 -21.74 -6.54
CA ALA A 252 -10.67 -23.17 -6.69
C ALA A 252 -9.94 -23.75 -5.47
N LEU A 253 -9.09 -22.97 -4.80
CA LEU A 253 -8.44 -23.37 -3.56
C LEU A 253 -9.46 -23.53 -2.42
N ALA A 254 -10.46 -22.65 -2.35
CA ALA A 254 -11.51 -22.65 -1.34
C ALA A 254 -12.58 -23.73 -1.56
N ASP A 255 -12.67 -24.32 -2.75
CA ASP A 255 -13.66 -25.36 -3.08
C ASP A 255 -13.38 -26.67 -2.32
N THR A 256 -14.22 -26.96 -1.32
CA THR A 256 -14.13 -28.20 -0.52
C THR A 256 -14.87 -29.38 -1.15
N THR A 257 -15.59 -29.17 -2.25
CA THR A 257 -16.38 -30.23 -2.92
C THR A 257 -15.51 -31.15 -3.77
N ARG A 258 -14.26 -30.75 -4.04
CA ARG A 258 -13.32 -31.50 -4.87
C ARG A 258 -12.02 -31.78 -4.10
N PRO A 259 -11.41 -32.97 -4.30
CA PRO A 259 -10.06 -33.21 -3.82
C PRO A 259 -9.09 -32.18 -4.39
N LEU A 260 -8.19 -31.69 -3.54
CA LEU A 260 -7.19 -30.73 -3.95
C LEU A 260 -6.02 -31.46 -4.62
N ASP A 261 -5.90 -31.27 -5.94
CA ASP A 261 -4.83 -31.80 -6.78
C ASP A 261 -3.78 -30.70 -7.06
N PRO A 262 -2.57 -30.80 -6.48
CA PRO A 262 -1.51 -29.82 -6.67
C PRO A 262 -1.10 -29.64 -8.13
N ASP A 263 -1.07 -30.72 -8.92
CA ASP A 263 -0.67 -30.65 -10.33
C ASP A 263 -1.65 -29.77 -11.10
N ARG A 264 -2.95 -30.01 -10.92
CA ARG A 264 -3.99 -29.21 -11.55
C ARG A 264 -3.98 -27.76 -11.07
N PHE A 265 -3.77 -27.54 -9.78
CA PHE A 265 -3.85 -26.21 -9.17
C PHE A 265 -2.65 -25.32 -9.53
N LEU A 266 -1.43 -25.87 -9.49
CA LEU A 266 -0.19 -25.11 -9.61
C LEU A 266 0.32 -25.00 -11.05
N ARG A 267 -0.12 -25.87 -11.96
CA ARG A 267 0.32 -25.87 -13.37
C ARG A 267 0.08 -24.56 -14.10
N PRO A 268 -1.08 -23.87 -13.97
CA PRO A 268 -1.26 -22.57 -14.62
C PRO A 268 -0.26 -21.50 -14.16
N LEU A 269 0.14 -21.54 -12.88
CA LEU A 269 1.19 -20.67 -12.36
C LEU A 269 2.55 -21.06 -12.95
N ALA A 270 2.85 -22.36 -13.03
CA ALA A 270 4.09 -22.85 -13.63
C ALA A 270 4.24 -22.44 -15.09
N GLU A 271 3.17 -22.53 -15.88
CA GLU A 271 3.15 -22.14 -17.30
C GLU A 271 3.43 -20.65 -17.48
N ARG A 272 2.85 -19.78 -16.64
CA ARG A 272 3.15 -18.34 -16.65
C ARG A 272 4.62 -18.05 -16.35
N LEU A 273 5.18 -18.73 -15.34
CA LEU A 273 6.56 -18.50 -14.92
C LEU A 273 7.59 -19.10 -15.89
N ALA A 274 7.24 -20.18 -16.61
CA ALA A 274 8.12 -20.77 -17.62
C ALA A 274 8.40 -19.82 -18.80
N GLY A 275 7.49 -18.88 -19.09
CA GLY A 275 7.66 -17.88 -20.14
C GLY A 275 8.72 -16.81 -19.83
N LEU A 276 9.18 -16.69 -18.58
CA LEU A 276 10.05 -15.59 -18.13
C LEU A 276 11.54 -15.77 -18.40
N SER A 277 11.96 -16.83 -19.10
CA SER A 277 13.39 -17.14 -19.33
C SER A 277 14.24 -17.04 -18.06
N LEU A 278 13.76 -17.66 -16.96
CA LEU A 278 14.45 -17.70 -15.66
C LEU A 278 15.64 -18.65 -15.65
#